data_AF-A0A2A9MJ33-F1
#
_entry.id   AF-A0A2A9MJ33-F1
#
_cell.length_a   1.000
_cell.length_b   1.000
_cell.length_c   1.000
_cell.angle_alpha   90.00
_cell.angle_beta   90.00
_cell.angle_gamma   90.00
#
_symmetry.space_group_name_H-M   'P 1'
#
loop_
_entity.id
_entity.type
_entity.pdbx_description
1 polymer ?
#
loop_
_entity_poly.entity_id
_entity_poly.type
_entity_poly.pdbx_seq_one_letter_code
_entity_poly.pdbx_strand_id
1 'polypeptide(L)'
;MGSHAGGQKSVLGAEAFPELLNKVPLNAQMDEDNQFSKYKWGNLPIPLNRRTGSRMYNSVYDNRNHEAIRYPWATDARTFHRNEHPEADRINAQYSNMVSDQFPEGGYSDSPRFSSNWERLLAYHHGLYSPELFKSTTKTADEIRLAVNDFAAKVEADDPKNACKYLMIEEFKCLQSAQAHIDPQGAATKCVKWFNEWRQCAWDQEKMVKGYNYIEDRRARKHKPYIGAPDWQFS
;
A
#
# COMPACT_ATOMS: atom_id res chain seq x y z
N MET A 1 -9.63 4.89 -71.42
CA MET A 1 -10.27 4.18 -70.29
C MET A 1 -9.19 3.85 -69.27
N GLY A 2 -9.07 4.66 -68.22
CA GLY A 2 -8.14 4.43 -67.12
C GLY A 2 -8.86 4.69 -65.81
N SER A 3 -9.49 3.65 -65.27
CA SER A 3 -10.17 3.71 -63.97
C SER A 3 -9.12 3.55 -62.88
N HIS A 4 -8.74 4.66 -62.24
CA HIS A 4 -8.01 4.61 -60.97
C HIS A 4 -8.99 4.22 -59.86
N ALA A 5 -8.97 2.95 -59.47
CA ALA A 5 -9.60 2.48 -58.25
C ALA A 5 -8.86 3.06 -57.04
N GLY A 6 -9.32 4.21 -56.55
CA GLY A 6 -8.88 4.78 -55.28
C GLY A 6 -9.45 3.97 -54.13
N GLY A 7 -8.70 3.00 -53.62
CA GLY A 7 -9.05 2.28 -52.40
C GLY A 7 -9.01 3.24 -51.21
N GLN A 8 -10.17 3.54 -50.61
CA GLN A 8 -10.25 4.19 -49.30
C GLN A 8 -9.53 3.32 -48.27
N LYS A 9 -8.36 3.77 -47.80
CA LYS A 9 -7.72 3.18 -46.64
C LYS A 9 -8.53 3.60 -45.42
N SER A 10 -9.28 2.68 -44.82
CA SER A 10 -9.94 2.91 -43.53
C SER A 10 -8.86 3.09 -42.46
N VAL A 11 -8.76 4.30 -41.91
CA VAL A 11 -7.84 4.60 -40.80
C VAL A 11 -8.46 4.08 -39.50
N LEU A 12 -7.71 3.24 -38.79
CA LEU A 12 -8.14 2.69 -37.50
C LEU A 12 -8.01 3.77 -36.42
N GLY A 13 -9.10 4.07 -35.71
CA GLY A 13 -9.08 4.93 -34.52
C GLY A 13 -8.77 6.41 -34.79
N ALA A 14 -9.19 6.97 -35.93
CA ALA A 14 -8.89 8.36 -36.31
C ALA A 14 -9.23 9.40 -35.22
N GLU A 15 -10.39 9.25 -34.56
CA GLU A 15 -10.86 10.15 -33.49
C GLU A 15 -10.47 9.69 -32.07
N ALA A 16 -9.73 8.60 -31.94
CA ALA A 16 -9.45 7.96 -30.66
C ALA A 16 -8.23 8.53 -29.93
N PHE A 17 -7.42 9.37 -30.61
CA PHE A 17 -6.13 9.84 -30.08
C PHE A 17 -6.01 11.37 -30.02
N PRO A 18 -6.94 12.08 -29.36
CA PRO A 18 -6.85 13.52 -29.21
C PRO A 18 -5.55 13.96 -28.51
N GLU A 19 -4.95 13.12 -27.66
CA GLU A 19 -3.66 13.34 -27.02
C GLU A 19 -2.52 13.53 -28.04
N LEU A 20 -2.54 12.77 -29.14
CA LEU A 20 -1.54 12.87 -30.21
C LEU A 20 -1.82 14.07 -31.12
N LEU A 21 -3.08 14.27 -31.52
CA LEU A 21 -3.46 15.38 -32.41
C LEU A 21 -3.24 16.75 -31.75
N ASN A 22 -3.66 16.88 -30.50
CA ASN A 22 -3.64 18.16 -29.77
C ASN A 22 -2.38 18.35 -28.90
N LYS A 23 -1.44 17.39 -28.91
CA LYS A 23 -0.23 17.40 -28.08
C LYS A 23 -0.54 17.59 -26.59
N VAL A 24 -1.49 16.80 -26.10
CA VAL A 24 -1.93 16.82 -24.69
C VAL A 24 -1.31 15.62 -23.98
N PRO A 25 -0.24 15.80 -23.19
CA PRO A 25 0.41 14.68 -22.49
C PRO A 25 -0.47 14.14 -21.36
N LEU A 26 -0.57 12.81 -21.26
CA LEU A 26 -1.26 12.15 -20.14
C LEU A 26 -0.43 12.15 -18.84
N ASN A 27 0.89 12.27 -18.95
CA ASN A 27 1.83 12.38 -17.84
C ASN A 27 3.14 13.05 -18.32
N ALA A 28 4.02 13.40 -17.38
CA ALA A 28 5.29 14.07 -17.69
C ALA A 28 6.24 13.21 -18.55
N GLN A 29 6.21 11.88 -18.40
CA GLN A 29 7.01 10.98 -19.24
C GLN A 29 6.56 11.04 -20.71
N MET A 30 5.26 11.03 -20.97
CA MET A 30 4.71 11.17 -22.33
C MET A 30 5.04 12.54 -22.94
N ASP A 31 5.04 13.60 -22.13
CA ASP A 31 5.43 14.95 -22.57
C ASP A 31 6.89 14.99 -23.04
N GLU A 32 7.79 14.34 -22.29
CA GLU A 32 9.22 14.21 -22.62
C GLU A 32 9.43 13.33 -23.86
N ASP A 33 8.84 12.14 -23.89
CA ASP A 33 9.00 11.15 -24.96
C ASP A 33 8.51 11.68 -26.32
N ASN A 34 7.40 12.43 -26.33
CA ASN A 34 6.82 13.00 -27.55
C ASN A 34 7.19 14.47 -27.80
N GLN A 35 8.05 15.05 -26.95
CA GLN A 35 8.55 16.43 -27.07
C GLN A 35 7.42 17.47 -27.19
N PHE A 36 6.34 17.29 -26.41
CA PHE A 36 5.22 18.24 -26.36
C PHE A 36 5.57 19.50 -25.56
N SER A 37 6.50 19.38 -24.61
CA SER A 37 7.04 20.48 -23.78
C SER A 37 5.96 21.30 -23.07
N LYS A 38 4.93 20.64 -22.54
CA LYS A 38 3.81 21.25 -21.81
C LYS A 38 4.00 21.23 -20.30
N TYR A 39 4.82 20.32 -19.76
CA TYR A 39 5.15 20.31 -18.34
C TYR A 39 6.27 21.32 -18.04
N LYS A 40 5.93 22.44 -17.38
CA LYS A 40 6.88 23.52 -17.04
C LYS A 40 8.10 23.02 -16.26
N TRP A 41 7.89 22.04 -15.39
CA TRP A 41 8.92 21.52 -14.48
C TRP A 41 9.74 20.38 -15.09
N GLY A 42 9.51 20.04 -16.37
CA GLY A 42 10.11 18.88 -17.01
C GLY A 42 9.60 17.56 -16.42
N ASN A 43 10.43 16.52 -16.55
CA ASN A 43 10.16 15.18 -16.03
C ASN A 43 11.39 14.67 -15.28
N LEU A 44 11.16 14.05 -14.11
CA LEU A 44 12.17 13.22 -13.46
C LEU A 44 11.76 11.76 -13.66
N PRO A 45 12.41 11.01 -14.57
CA PRO A 45 11.98 9.65 -14.89
C PRO A 45 12.05 8.73 -13.67
N ILE A 46 11.02 7.89 -13.50
CA ILE A 46 11.07 6.80 -12.52
C ILE A 46 12.06 5.74 -13.04
N PRO A 47 13.14 5.43 -12.31
CA PRO A 47 14.16 4.49 -12.77
C PRO A 47 13.60 3.06 -12.86
N LEU A 48 14.24 2.21 -13.68
CA LEU A 48 13.73 0.85 -13.94
C LEU A 48 13.58 0.00 -12.67
N ASN A 49 14.51 0.14 -11.73
CA ASN A 49 14.47 -0.54 -10.42
C ASN A 49 13.32 -0.09 -9.49
N ARG A 50 12.61 1.00 -9.83
CA ARG A 50 11.37 1.43 -9.17
C ARG A 50 10.12 1.16 -10.00
N ARG A 51 10.25 1.09 -11.33
CA ARG A 51 9.13 0.69 -12.19
C ARG A 51 8.79 -0.79 -12.06
N THR A 52 9.79 -1.63 -11.77
CA THR A 52 9.62 -3.08 -11.58
C THR A 52 10.72 -3.65 -10.68
N GLY A 53 10.55 -4.90 -10.26
CA GLY A 53 11.51 -5.66 -9.49
C GLY A 53 10.86 -6.79 -8.70
N SER A 54 11.67 -7.70 -8.18
CA SER A 54 11.22 -8.77 -7.28
C SER A 54 11.06 -8.27 -5.85
N ARG A 55 10.31 -9.03 -5.04
CA ARG A 55 10.31 -8.84 -3.58
C ARG A 55 11.68 -9.17 -2.98
N MET A 56 11.98 -8.58 -1.82
CA MET A 56 13.24 -8.77 -1.12
C MET A 56 13.06 -8.85 0.40
N TYR A 57 14.04 -9.47 1.07
CA TYR A 57 14.15 -9.41 2.53
C TYR A 57 14.62 -8.02 2.97
N ASN A 58 14.02 -7.47 4.02
CA ASN A 58 14.23 -6.07 4.43
C ASN A 58 14.72 -5.91 5.89
N SER A 59 14.78 -6.99 6.67
CA SER A 59 15.20 -6.91 8.06
C SER A 59 16.72 -6.95 8.15
N VAL A 60 17.32 -5.99 8.85
CA VAL A 60 18.76 -6.00 9.17
C VAL A 60 19.18 -7.20 10.03
N TYR A 61 18.21 -7.87 10.65
CA TYR A 61 18.40 -9.08 11.45
C TYR A 61 18.25 -10.37 10.62
N ASP A 62 18.05 -10.26 9.30
CA ASP A 62 18.04 -11.40 8.37
C ASP A 62 19.39 -11.49 7.64
N ASN A 63 19.98 -12.69 7.62
CA ASN A 63 21.24 -12.94 6.92
C ASN A 63 21.14 -12.69 5.41
N ARG A 64 19.93 -12.74 4.84
CA ARG A 64 19.66 -12.48 3.42
C ARG A 64 19.09 -11.08 3.16
N ASN A 65 19.34 -10.13 4.05
CA ASN A 65 18.85 -8.77 3.89
C ASN A 65 19.25 -8.19 2.51
N HIS A 66 18.30 -7.51 1.86
CA HIS A 66 18.40 -6.96 0.50
C HIS A 66 18.56 -8.00 -0.63
N GLU A 67 18.47 -9.30 -0.33
CA GLU A 67 18.38 -10.35 -1.35
C GLU A 67 16.92 -10.58 -1.79
N ALA A 68 16.74 -11.03 -3.03
CA ALA A 68 15.43 -11.41 -3.53
C ALA A 68 14.84 -12.61 -2.77
N ILE A 69 13.52 -12.61 -2.56
CA ILE A 69 12.81 -13.74 -1.96
C ILE A 69 12.91 -14.96 -2.88
N ARG A 70 13.16 -16.14 -2.30
CA ARG A 70 13.23 -17.41 -3.03
C ARG A 70 11.85 -18.06 -3.13
N TYR A 71 11.50 -18.49 -4.34
CA TYR A 71 10.26 -19.21 -4.62
C TYR A 71 10.53 -20.60 -5.22
N PRO A 72 9.53 -21.51 -5.25
CA PRO A 72 9.64 -22.80 -5.92
C PRO A 72 9.82 -22.71 -7.44
N TRP A 73 9.46 -21.58 -8.06
CA TRP A 73 9.62 -21.32 -9.48
C TRP A 73 10.82 -20.42 -9.76
N ALA A 74 11.30 -20.46 -11.01
CA ALA A 74 12.32 -19.52 -11.47
C ALA A 74 11.76 -18.09 -11.48
N THR A 75 12.47 -17.18 -10.82
CA THR A 75 12.17 -15.75 -10.76
C THR A 75 13.42 -14.95 -11.08
N ASP A 76 13.23 -13.77 -11.68
CA ASP A 76 14.28 -12.77 -11.73
C ASP A 76 14.62 -12.30 -10.29
N ALA A 77 15.91 -12.18 -10.00
CA ALA A 77 16.42 -11.79 -8.69
C ALA A 77 16.74 -10.28 -8.59
N ARG A 78 16.51 -9.51 -9.66
CA ARG A 78 16.64 -8.06 -9.65
C ARG A 78 15.52 -7.44 -8.80
N THR A 79 15.90 -6.92 -7.64
CA THR A 79 14.97 -6.40 -6.63
C THR A 79 14.45 -5.01 -6.96
N PHE A 80 13.23 -4.73 -6.49
CA PHE A 80 12.72 -3.36 -6.44
C PHE A 80 13.51 -2.56 -5.40
N HIS A 81 13.96 -1.36 -5.73
CA HIS A 81 14.74 -0.52 -4.81
C HIS A 81 13.90 0.66 -4.32
N ARG A 82 13.68 0.75 -3.01
CA ARG A 82 12.96 1.88 -2.41
C ARG A 82 13.71 3.19 -2.64
N ASN A 83 12.99 4.30 -2.67
CA ASN A 83 13.61 5.62 -2.78
C ASN A 83 14.11 6.09 -1.40
N GLU A 84 15.34 5.71 -1.05
CA GLU A 84 15.95 6.04 0.26
C GLU A 84 16.46 7.49 0.33
N HIS A 85 16.78 8.08 -0.82
CA HIS A 85 17.31 9.44 -0.95
C HIS A 85 16.44 10.26 -1.91
N PRO A 86 15.19 10.59 -1.51
CA PRO A 86 14.32 11.39 -2.35
C PRO A 86 14.85 12.81 -2.51
N GLU A 87 14.54 13.44 -3.65
CA GLU A 87 14.79 14.86 -3.85
C GLU A 87 13.97 15.72 -2.86
N ALA A 88 14.46 16.94 -2.61
CA ALA A 88 13.81 17.83 -1.66
C ALA A 88 12.43 18.30 -2.12
N ASP A 89 12.29 18.66 -3.40
CA ASP A 89 11.02 19.14 -3.95
C ASP A 89 10.28 18.02 -4.68
N ARG A 90 9.35 17.39 -3.96
CA ARG A 90 8.42 16.40 -4.53
C ARG A 90 7.12 17.08 -4.95
N ILE A 91 7.16 17.77 -6.10
CA ILE A 91 6.05 18.58 -6.64
C ILE A 91 4.70 17.85 -6.55
N ASN A 92 4.67 16.57 -6.91
CA ASN A 92 3.50 15.72 -6.72
C ASN A 92 3.59 14.92 -5.41
N ALA A 93 2.91 15.38 -4.36
CA ALA A 93 2.79 14.68 -3.07
C ALA A 93 1.57 13.75 -2.98
N GLN A 94 0.87 13.49 -4.08
CA GLN A 94 -0.29 12.59 -4.10
C GLN A 94 0.13 11.13 -3.92
N TYR A 95 -0.82 10.31 -3.48
CA TYR A 95 -0.61 8.87 -3.24
C TYR A 95 0.01 8.14 -4.45
N SER A 96 -0.43 8.47 -5.67
CA SER A 96 0.11 7.88 -6.91
C SER A 96 1.62 8.07 -7.03
N ASN A 97 2.14 9.25 -6.73
CA ASN A 97 3.60 9.46 -6.77
C ASN A 97 4.30 8.88 -5.53
N MET A 98 3.67 8.92 -4.35
CA MET A 98 4.26 8.41 -3.10
C MET A 98 4.37 6.88 -3.08
N VAL A 99 3.41 6.15 -3.65
CA VAL A 99 3.43 4.68 -3.64
C VAL A 99 4.61 4.14 -4.42
N SER A 100 5.02 4.82 -5.51
CA SER A 100 6.15 4.44 -6.36
C SER A 100 7.52 4.40 -5.65
N ASP A 101 7.65 5.07 -4.50
CA ASP A 101 8.86 5.02 -3.68
C ASP A 101 8.97 3.72 -2.87
N GLN A 102 7.84 3.09 -2.56
CA GLN A 102 7.76 1.93 -1.67
C GLN A 102 7.40 0.63 -2.41
N PHE A 103 6.62 0.73 -3.49
CA PHE A 103 6.09 -0.39 -4.26
C PHE A 103 6.07 -0.06 -5.76
N PRO A 104 6.29 -1.04 -6.65
CA PRO A 104 6.08 -0.86 -8.08
C PRO A 104 4.58 -0.85 -8.40
N GLU A 105 4.08 0.18 -9.08
CA GLU A 105 2.64 0.33 -9.38
C GLU A 105 2.06 -0.86 -10.16
N GLY A 106 2.84 -1.39 -11.11
CA GLY A 106 2.48 -2.56 -11.91
C GLY A 106 2.57 -3.90 -11.17
N GLY A 107 2.92 -3.90 -9.88
CA GLY A 107 3.20 -5.09 -9.09
C GLY A 107 4.63 -5.60 -9.26
N TYR A 108 4.99 -6.62 -8.47
CA TYR A 108 6.30 -7.25 -8.51
C TYR A 108 6.46 -8.18 -9.71
N SER A 109 7.71 -8.38 -10.17
CA SER A 109 8.03 -9.21 -11.34
C SER A 109 8.22 -10.70 -11.05
N ASP A 110 7.88 -11.16 -9.85
CA ASP A 110 8.10 -12.52 -9.35
C ASP A 110 6.90 -13.47 -9.55
N SER A 111 5.96 -13.11 -10.43
CA SER A 111 4.75 -13.87 -10.71
C SER A 111 5.02 -15.15 -11.50
N PRO A 112 4.54 -16.33 -11.05
CA PRO A 112 4.75 -17.59 -11.76
C PRO A 112 3.84 -17.75 -12.98
N ARG A 113 4.39 -18.42 -14.01
CA ARG A 113 3.63 -19.10 -15.06
C ARG A 113 3.74 -20.61 -14.87
N PHE A 114 2.86 -21.17 -14.02
CA PHE A 114 2.82 -22.60 -13.75
C PHE A 114 2.60 -23.40 -15.04
N SER A 115 3.37 -24.47 -15.21
CA SER A 115 3.22 -25.39 -16.35
C SER A 115 2.02 -26.30 -16.16
N SER A 116 1.65 -26.59 -14.90
CA SER A 116 0.53 -27.46 -14.56
C SER A 116 -0.34 -26.91 -13.44
N ASN A 117 -1.60 -27.35 -13.39
CA ASN A 117 -2.51 -26.95 -12.31
C ASN A 117 -2.12 -27.56 -10.95
N TRP A 118 -1.55 -28.77 -10.93
CA TRP A 118 -1.13 -29.41 -9.69
C TRP A 118 0.01 -28.64 -8.99
N GLU A 119 0.93 -28.02 -9.75
CA GLU A 119 2.00 -27.17 -9.21
C GLU A 119 1.41 -25.97 -8.47
N ARG A 120 0.41 -25.32 -9.09
CA ARG A 120 -0.32 -24.20 -8.48
C ARG A 120 -1.04 -24.64 -7.20
N LEU A 121 -1.74 -25.77 -7.25
CA LEU A 121 -2.47 -26.30 -6.09
C LEU A 121 -1.51 -26.64 -4.94
N LEU A 122 -0.37 -27.26 -5.24
CA LEU A 122 0.64 -27.59 -4.24
C LEU A 122 1.28 -26.31 -3.65
N ALA A 123 1.66 -25.35 -4.49
CA ALA A 123 2.20 -24.08 -4.03
C ALA A 123 1.20 -23.29 -3.18
N TYR A 124 -0.08 -23.29 -3.56
CA TYR A 124 -1.16 -22.69 -2.78
C TYR A 124 -1.35 -23.39 -1.44
N HIS A 125 -1.43 -24.73 -1.44
CA HIS A 125 -1.60 -25.53 -0.24
C HIS A 125 -0.48 -25.32 0.79
N HIS A 126 0.77 -25.15 0.33
CA HIS A 126 1.91 -24.87 1.20
C HIS A 126 2.11 -23.38 1.52
N GLY A 127 1.18 -22.50 1.14
CA GLY A 127 1.25 -21.07 1.44
C GLY A 127 2.36 -20.32 0.69
N LEU A 128 2.86 -20.89 -0.42
CA LEU A 128 3.92 -20.29 -1.24
C LEU A 128 3.37 -19.50 -2.43
N TYR A 129 2.08 -19.66 -2.76
CA TYR A 129 1.42 -18.93 -3.84
C TYR A 129 0.02 -18.46 -3.46
N SER A 130 -0.28 -17.19 -3.69
CA SER A 130 -1.65 -16.65 -3.72
C SER A 130 -1.82 -15.76 -4.96
N PRO A 131 -2.88 -15.92 -5.78
CA PRO A 131 -3.09 -15.06 -6.93
C PRO A 131 -3.27 -13.60 -6.54
N GLU A 132 -3.88 -13.33 -5.38
CA GLU A 132 -4.04 -11.97 -4.84
C GLU A 132 -2.69 -11.29 -4.57
N LEU A 133 -1.68 -12.06 -4.17
CA LEU A 133 -0.33 -11.56 -3.90
C LEU A 133 0.52 -11.43 -5.17
N PHE A 134 0.52 -12.44 -6.04
CA PHE A 134 1.46 -12.51 -7.16
C PHE A 134 0.92 -11.96 -8.49
N LYS A 135 -0.40 -11.77 -8.64
CA LYS A 135 -1.03 -11.32 -9.89
C LYS A 135 -1.86 -10.05 -9.70
N SER A 136 -1.36 -9.15 -8.87
CA SER A 136 -2.04 -7.89 -8.55
C SER A 136 -1.11 -6.70 -8.68
N THR A 137 -1.71 -5.57 -9.03
CA THR A 137 -1.08 -4.25 -9.03
C THR A 137 -1.25 -3.59 -7.66
N THR A 138 -0.63 -2.43 -7.46
CA THR A 138 -0.98 -1.59 -6.31
C THR A 138 -2.41 -1.08 -6.41
N LYS A 139 -3.08 -0.95 -5.27
CA LYS A 139 -4.39 -0.30 -5.16
C LYS A 139 -4.26 1.21 -5.32
N THR A 140 -5.17 1.80 -6.09
CA THR A 140 -5.28 3.26 -6.20
C THR A 140 -5.85 3.86 -4.91
N ALA A 141 -5.64 5.17 -4.72
CA ALA A 141 -6.16 5.86 -3.55
C ALA A 141 -7.70 5.80 -3.44
N ASP A 142 -8.41 5.80 -4.58
CA ASP A 142 -9.87 5.74 -4.60
C ASP A 142 -10.38 4.33 -4.27
N GLU A 143 -9.74 3.28 -4.78
CA GLU A 143 -10.03 1.89 -4.37
C GLU A 143 -9.85 1.71 -2.86
N ILE A 144 -8.77 2.26 -2.29
CA ILE A 144 -8.52 2.21 -0.85
C ILE A 144 -9.64 2.94 -0.09
N ARG A 145 -10.02 4.15 -0.51
CA ARG A 145 -11.10 4.92 0.13
C ARG A 145 -12.43 4.18 0.08
N LEU A 146 -12.80 3.62 -1.07
CA LEU A 146 -14.03 2.86 -1.23
C LEU A 146 -14.04 1.64 -0.29
N ALA A 147 -12.97 0.85 -0.29
CA ALA A 147 -12.86 -0.32 0.59
C ALA A 147 -12.95 0.06 2.08
N VAL A 148 -12.29 1.14 2.50
CA VAL A 148 -12.31 1.62 3.88
C VAL A 148 -13.70 2.14 4.28
N ASN A 149 -14.37 2.88 3.40
CA ASN A 149 -15.71 3.40 3.66
C ASN A 149 -16.74 2.26 3.76
N ASP A 150 -16.67 1.27 2.87
CA ASP A 150 -17.53 0.09 2.90
C ASP A 150 -17.30 -0.74 4.17
N PHE A 151 -16.05 -0.88 4.61
CA PHE A 151 -15.72 -1.54 5.86
C PHE A 151 -16.26 -0.77 7.07
N ALA A 152 -16.04 0.55 7.12
CA ALA A 152 -16.52 1.40 8.21
C ALA A 152 -18.05 1.36 8.34
N ALA A 153 -18.78 1.36 7.23
CA ALA A 153 -20.24 1.23 7.24
C ALA A 153 -20.71 -0.11 7.83
N LYS A 154 -20.02 -1.21 7.52
CA LYS A 154 -20.31 -2.53 8.09
C LYS A 154 -20.01 -2.58 9.59
N VAL A 155 -18.92 -1.97 10.03
CA VAL A 155 -18.53 -1.89 11.44
C VAL A 155 -19.53 -1.06 12.25
N GLU A 156 -19.98 0.07 11.70
CA GLU A 156 -20.99 0.90 12.34
C GLU A 156 -22.35 0.17 12.44
N ALA A 157 -22.70 -0.62 11.43
CA ALA A 157 -23.92 -1.42 11.45
C ALA A 157 -23.88 -2.60 12.44
N ASP A 158 -22.69 -3.11 12.77
CA ASP A 158 -22.50 -4.24 13.71
C ASP A 158 -22.71 -3.81 15.17
N ASP A 159 -21.97 -2.81 15.65
CA ASP A 159 -22.16 -2.22 16.99
C ASP A 159 -21.84 -0.71 17.03
N PRO A 160 -22.88 0.15 16.93
CA PRO A 160 -22.73 1.60 17.03
C PRO A 160 -22.20 2.10 18.38
N LYS A 161 -22.28 1.30 19.45
CA LYS A 161 -21.88 1.71 20.82
C LYS A 161 -20.49 1.18 21.20
N ASN A 162 -19.83 0.45 20.31
CA ASN A 162 -18.48 -0.04 20.51
C ASN A 162 -17.45 1.11 20.51
N ALA A 163 -16.69 1.25 21.60
CA ALA A 163 -15.65 2.27 21.72
C ALA A 163 -14.46 2.00 20.80
N CYS A 164 -14.21 0.73 20.47
CA CYS A 164 -13.02 0.28 19.73
C CYS A 164 -13.20 0.31 18.21
N LYS A 165 -14.38 0.73 17.71
CA LYS A 165 -14.74 0.69 16.28
C LYS A 165 -13.70 1.39 15.38
N TYR A 166 -13.25 2.57 15.77
CA TYR A 166 -12.35 3.39 14.94
C TYR A 166 -10.92 2.83 14.93
N LEU A 167 -10.51 2.13 15.99
CA LEU A 167 -9.21 1.45 16.02
C LEU A 167 -9.17 0.32 14.99
N MET A 168 -10.26 -0.45 14.90
CA MET A 168 -10.42 -1.50 13.88
C MET A 168 -10.45 -0.92 12.46
N ILE A 169 -11.12 0.22 12.25
CA ILE A 169 -11.15 0.92 10.95
C ILE A 169 -9.76 1.45 10.57
N GLU A 170 -9.02 2.02 11.52
CA GLU A 170 -7.67 2.54 11.26
C GLU A 170 -6.64 1.42 11.02
N GLU A 171 -6.77 0.26 11.67
CA GLU A 171 -6.00 -0.93 11.31
C GLU A 171 -6.26 -1.34 9.86
N PHE A 172 -7.54 -1.47 9.47
CA PHE A 172 -7.92 -1.84 8.12
C PHE A 172 -7.40 -0.84 7.08
N LYS A 173 -7.57 0.46 7.34
CA LYS A 173 -7.06 1.55 6.49
C LYS A 173 -5.54 1.53 6.38
N CYS A 174 -4.83 1.27 7.48
CA CYS A 174 -3.39 1.10 7.47
C CYS A 174 -2.97 -0.06 6.55
N LEU A 175 -3.62 -1.23 6.67
CA LEU A 175 -3.32 -2.41 5.84
C LEU A 175 -3.57 -2.13 4.36
N GLN A 176 -4.68 -1.47 4.01
CA GLN A 176 -4.99 -1.09 2.63
C GLN A 176 -3.95 -0.10 2.07
N SER A 177 -3.64 0.97 2.81
CA SER A 177 -2.67 1.99 2.37
C SER A 177 -1.25 1.47 2.24
N ALA A 178 -0.88 0.48 3.05
CA ALA A 178 0.40 -0.21 3.04
C ALA A 178 0.46 -1.40 2.06
N GLN A 179 -0.58 -1.60 1.23
CA GLN A 179 -0.61 -2.61 0.16
C GLN A 179 -0.46 -4.05 0.70
N ALA A 180 -1.17 -4.38 1.78
CA ALA A 180 -1.10 -5.69 2.45
C ALA A 180 -1.41 -6.88 1.51
N HIS A 181 -2.15 -6.68 0.43
CA HIS A 181 -2.45 -7.73 -0.54
C HIS A 181 -1.21 -8.17 -1.34
N ILE A 182 -0.18 -7.33 -1.49
CA ILE A 182 1.09 -7.67 -2.17
C ILE A 182 2.31 -7.69 -1.24
N ASP A 183 2.25 -7.02 -0.08
CA ASP A 183 3.27 -7.04 0.99
C ASP A 183 2.63 -7.18 2.39
N PRO A 184 2.09 -8.36 2.73
CA PRO A 184 1.37 -8.57 3.99
C PRO A 184 2.27 -8.41 5.21
N GLN A 185 3.52 -8.87 5.14
CA GLN A 185 4.45 -8.79 6.27
C GLN A 185 4.88 -7.34 6.55
N GLY A 186 5.19 -6.58 5.49
CA GLY A 186 5.50 -5.16 5.62
C GLY A 186 4.32 -4.34 6.14
N ALA A 187 3.11 -4.62 5.67
CA ALA A 187 1.90 -3.97 6.16
C ALA A 187 1.59 -4.32 7.63
N ALA A 188 1.64 -5.61 7.99
CA ALA A 188 1.41 -6.05 9.37
C ALA A 188 2.37 -5.38 10.36
N THR A 189 3.64 -5.24 9.99
CA THR A 189 4.66 -4.55 10.80
C THR A 189 4.27 -3.09 11.11
N LYS A 190 3.58 -2.42 10.18
CA LYS A 190 3.10 -1.04 10.37
C LYS A 190 1.81 -0.98 11.19
N CYS A 191 0.92 -1.95 11.01
CA CYS A 191 -0.47 -1.88 11.48
C CYS A 191 -0.72 -2.63 12.80
N VAL A 192 0.18 -3.50 13.23
CA VAL A 192 0.07 -4.26 14.50
C VAL A 192 -0.12 -3.36 15.74
N LYS A 193 0.35 -2.12 15.68
CA LYS A 193 0.11 -1.12 16.73
C LYS A 193 -1.39 -0.85 16.94
N TRP A 194 -2.17 -0.72 15.86
CA TRP A 194 -3.60 -0.45 15.94
C TRP A 194 -4.38 -1.66 16.43
N PHE A 195 -3.96 -2.86 16.03
CA PHE A 195 -4.48 -4.10 16.59
C PHE A 195 -4.25 -4.18 18.12
N ASN A 196 -3.07 -3.76 18.59
CA ASN A 196 -2.78 -3.71 20.02
C ASN A 196 -3.67 -2.69 20.76
N GLU A 197 -3.84 -1.48 20.21
CA GLU A 197 -4.75 -0.47 20.79
C GLU A 197 -6.20 -0.99 20.84
N TRP A 198 -6.66 -1.64 19.77
CA TRP A 198 -7.99 -2.27 19.73
C TRP A 198 -8.13 -3.32 20.83
N ARG A 199 -7.10 -4.15 21.04
CA ARG A 199 -7.10 -5.18 22.09
C ARG A 199 -7.14 -4.59 23.50
N GLN A 200 -6.42 -3.49 23.74
CA GLN A 200 -6.47 -2.76 25.01
C GLN A 200 -7.87 -2.17 25.24
N CYS A 201 -8.41 -1.49 24.23
CA CYS A 201 -9.77 -0.94 24.27
C CYS A 201 -10.83 -2.01 24.54
N ALA A 202 -10.70 -3.20 23.94
CA ALA A 202 -11.66 -4.28 24.14
C ALA A 202 -11.70 -4.73 25.61
N TRP A 203 -10.54 -4.82 26.26
CA TRP A 203 -10.47 -5.08 27.70
C TRP A 203 -11.05 -3.93 28.53
N ASP A 204 -10.77 -2.68 28.14
CA ASP A 204 -11.28 -1.50 28.84
C ASP A 204 -12.80 -1.38 28.76
N GLN A 205 -13.39 -1.68 27.60
CA GLN A 205 -14.84 -1.72 27.45
C GLN A 205 -15.44 -2.84 28.31
N GLU A 206 -14.84 -4.03 28.31
CA GLU A 206 -15.31 -5.17 29.09
C GLU A 206 -15.28 -4.91 30.60
N LYS A 207 -14.18 -4.34 31.11
CA LYS A 207 -14.05 -4.02 32.54
C LYS A 207 -15.01 -2.91 32.97
N MET A 208 -15.32 -1.95 32.09
CA MET A 208 -16.33 -0.92 32.35
C MET A 208 -17.75 -1.50 32.38
N VAL A 209 -18.09 -2.40 31.46
CA VAL A 209 -19.41 -3.03 31.40
C VAL A 209 -19.64 -3.95 32.60
N LYS A 210 -18.64 -4.75 32.99
CA LYS A 210 -18.73 -5.70 34.11
C LYS A 210 -18.46 -5.10 35.48
N GLY A 211 -18.03 -3.84 35.55
CA GLY A 211 -17.73 -3.16 36.82
C GLY A 211 -16.50 -3.73 37.54
N TYR A 212 -15.47 -4.15 36.80
CA TYR A 212 -14.23 -4.60 37.41
C TYR A 212 -13.40 -3.41 37.90
N ASN A 213 -13.01 -3.46 39.18
CA ASN A 213 -12.15 -2.47 39.82
C ASN A 213 -11.20 -3.15 40.81
N TYR A 214 -10.26 -2.41 41.38
CA TYR A 214 -9.30 -2.89 42.36
C TYR A 214 -9.23 -1.93 43.57
N ILE A 215 -8.81 -2.44 44.72
CA ILE A 215 -8.59 -1.61 45.91
C ILE A 215 -7.23 -0.94 45.76
N GLU A 216 -7.23 0.38 45.62
CA GLU A 216 -6.00 1.19 45.61
C GLU A 216 -5.39 1.29 47.01
N ASP A 217 -4.06 1.29 47.09
CA ASP A 217 -3.36 1.55 48.35
C ASP A 217 -3.43 3.04 48.71
N ARG A 218 -3.11 3.35 49.97
CA ARG A 218 -2.99 4.72 50.44
C ARG A 218 -1.92 5.44 49.65
N ARG A 219 -2.18 6.73 49.41
CA ARG A 219 -1.25 7.63 48.75
C ARG A 219 0.14 7.59 49.39
N ALA A 220 1.17 7.37 48.57
CA ALA A 220 2.55 7.32 49.02
C ALA A 220 2.98 8.63 49.70
N ARG A 221 3.77 8.53 50.78
CA ARG A 221 4.25 9.68 51.57
C ARG A 221 4.98 10.73 50.72
N LYS A 222 5.68 10.30 49.67
CA LYS A 222 6.38 11.16 48.71
C LYS A 222 5.75 11.06 47.32
N HIS A 223 4.43 11.16 47.25
CA HIS A 223 3.72 11.20 45.97
C HIS A 223 4.18 12.39 45.11
N LYS A 224 4.36 13.57 45.74
CA LYS A 224 5.00 14.70 45.09
C LYS A 224 6.52 14.63 45.23
N PRO A 225 7.29 14.84 44.14
CA PRO A 225 8.75 14.94 44.22
C PRO A 225 9.23 16.15 45.05
N TYR A 226 8.49 17.26 44.96
CA TYR A 226 8.77 18.53 45.63
C TYR A 226 7.48 19.16 46.17
N ILE A 227 7.55 19.86 47.31
CA ILE A 227 6.35 20.39 47.98
C ILE A 227 5.57 21.40 47.13
N GLY A 228 6.29 22.24 46.38
CA GLY A 228 5.70 23.23 45.47
C GLY A 228 5.32 22.68 44.09
N ALA A 229 5.59 21.40 43.80
CA ALA A 229 5.14 20.79 42.55
C ALA A 229 3.60 20.63 42.57
N PRO A 230 2.91 20.86 41.45
CA PRO A 230 1.48 20.58 41.34
C PRO A 230 1.23 19.08 41.41
N ASP A 231 0.08 18.72 41.97
CA ASP A 231 -0.37 17.35 42.13
C ASP A 231 -1.53 17.07 41.17
N TRP A 232 -1.20 16.78 39.91
CA TRP A 232 -2.21 16.48 38.90
C TRP A 232 -2.96 15.21 39.31
N GLN A 233 -4.29 15.33 39.45
CA GLN A 233 -5.14 14.19 39.75
C GLN A 233 -5.36 13.40 38.46
N PHE A 234 -5.13 12.09 38.53
CA PHE A 234 -5.41 11.13 37.46
C PHE A 234 -6.57 10.24 37.91
N SER A 235 -7.54 10.06 37.04
CA SER A 235 -8.70 9.18 37.25
C SER A 235 -8.37 7.71 37.09
#